data_AF-A0A061S213-F1
#
_entry.id   AF-A0A061S213-F1
#
_cell.length_a   1.000
_cell.length_b   1.000
_cell.length_c   1.000
_cell.angle_alpha   90.00
_cell.angle_beta   90.00
_cell.angle_gamma   90.00
#
_symmetry.space_group_name_H-M   'P 1'
#
loop_
_entity.id
_entity.type
_entity.pdbx_description
1 polymer ?
#
loop_
_entity_poly.entity_id
_entity_poly.type
_entity_poly.pdbx_seq_one_letter_code
_entity_poly.pdbx_strand_id
1 'polypeptide(L)'
;MRMERGNLLKHATCQQLANTVWGSAKLGMLEGPLFAAVRQRLPGFAARMNAQEVSMCAWALANCSQDAASLLRETMASSRSTTGSMSARQVATLLWAAAKLGVVDSESTGVAAGRFVDVQDGASPRDLANTAWALAKLEIRNAEAVAAVCGAVCREAAAGRGGCRFSPSAAHHGLAALPRGARAEGRRCHRVPRGRGGAPAGGVQPPGHHQHRLRAGPDGATPRARRPQARRPGGGAAA
;
A
#
# COMPACT_ATOMS: atom_id res chain seq x y z
N MET A 1 13.18 -34.11 -35.60
CA MET A 1 13.78 -32.77 -35.34
C MET A 1 13.97 -32.60 -33.84
N ARG A 2 15.21 -32.76 -33.36
CA ARG A 2 15.59 -32.67 -31.94
C ARG A 2 15.99 -31.22 -31.70
N MET A 3 15.10 -30.40 -31.13
CA MET A 3 15.46 -29.04 -30.72
C MET A 3 16.59 -29.16 -29.69
N GLU A 4 17.79 -28.71 -30.02
CA GLU A 4 18.86 -28.55 -29.05
C GLU A 4 18.37 -27.60 -27.95
N ARG A 5 18.13 -28.16 -26.76
CA ARG A 5 17.60 -27.46 -25.58
C ARG A 5 18.70 -26.61 -24.92
N GLY A 6 19.37 -25.78 -25.70
CA GLY A 6 20.43 -24.87 -25.27
C GLY A 6 19.85 -23.66 -24.55
N ASN A 7 19.39 -23.83 -23.32
CA ASN A 7 19.15 -22.79 -22.29
C ASN A 7 18.76 -21.39 -22.84
N LEU A 8 17.50 -21.27 -23.29
CA LEU A 8 16.91 -20.15 -24.03
C LEU A 8 17.18 -18.74 -23.45
N LEU A 9 17.47 -18.66 -22.15
CA LEU A 9 17.70 -17.41 -21.43
C LEU A 9 19.19 -17.04 -21.28
N LYS A 10 20.11 -17.70 -21.99
CA LYS A 10 21.57 -17.58 -21.77
C LYS A 10 22.09 -16.15 -21.93
N HIS A 11 21.47 -15.40 -22.83
CA HIS A 11 21.84 -14.02 -23.13
C HIS A 11 20.71 -13.04 -22.80
N ALA A 12 19.74 -13.46 -21.98
CA ALA A 12 18.63 -12.60 -21.61
C ALA A 12 19.10 -11.42 -20.75
N THR A 13 18.52 -10.24 -20.95
CA THR A 13 18.63 -9.10 -20.03
C THR A 13 17.63 -9.23 -18.87
N CYS A 14 17.83 -8.44 -17.80
CA CYS A 14 16.86 -8.37 -16.68
C CYS A 14 15.44 -8.05 -17.18
N GLN A 15 15.32 -7.05 -18.05
CA GLN A 15 14.05 -6.64 -18.64
C GLN A 15 13.40 -7.75 -19.48
N GLN A 16 14.18 -8.44 -20.32
CA GLN A 16 13.68 -9.54 -21.15
C GLN A 16 13.18 -10.70 -20.28
N LEU A 17 13.92 -11.04 -19.22
CA LEU A 17 13.49 -12.05 -18.27
C LEU A 17 12.19 -11.65 -17.58
N ALA A 18 12.12 -10.43 -17.05
CA ALA A 18 10.94 -9.94 -16.35
C ALA A 18 9.70 -9.88 -17.27
N ASN A 19 9.87 -9.43 -18.52
CA ASN A 19 8.80 -9.44 -19.54
C ASN A 19 8.36 -10.86 -19.87
N THR A 20 9.29 -11.82 -19.90
CA THR A 20 8.97 -13.23 -20.14
C THR A 20 8.12 -13.78 -18.98
N VAL A 21 8.52 -13.55 -17.72
CA VAL A 21 7.74 -13.99 -16.55
C VAL A 21 6.34 -13.40 -16.58
N TRP A 22 6.24 -12.09 -16.86
CA TRP A 22 4.97 -11.38 -16.90
C TRP A 22 4.06 -11.85 -18.05
N GLY A 23 4.61 -11.99 -19.26
CA GLY A 23 3.87 -12.49 -20.42
C GLY A 23 3.37 -13.91 -20.21
N SER A 24 4.22 -14.79 -19.67
CA SER A 24 3.84 -16.16 -19.30
C SER A 24 2.68 -16.19 -18.29
N ALA A 25 2.74 -15.37 -17.24
CA ALA A 25 1.64 -15.26 -16.27
C ALA A 25 0.36 -14.72 -16.89
N LYS A 26 0.45 -13.74 -17.79
CA LYS A 26 -0.72 -13.19 -18.49
C LYS A 26 -1.41 -14.20 -19.40
N LEU A 27 -0.64 -15.08 -20.04
CA LEU A 27 -1.16 -16.12 -20.92
C LEU A 27 -1.58 -17.40 -20.16
N GLY A 28 -1.39 -17.46 -18.84
CA GLY A 28 -1.57 -18.70 -18.07
C GLY A 28 -0.56 -19.79 -18.44
N MET A 29 0.52 -19.44 -19.14
CA MET A 29 1.56 -20.36 -19.62
C MET A 29 2.67 -20.47 -18.60
N LEU A 30 2.40 -21.22 -17.54
CA LEU A 30 3.23 -21.27 -16.33
C LEU A 30 3.90 -22.63 -16.10
N GLU A 31 3.86 -23.47 -17.13
CA GLU A 31 4.41 -24.81 -17.13
C GLU A 31 5.36 -25.00 -18.30
N GLY A 32 6.22 -26.01 -18.19
CA GLY A 32 7.10 -26.44 -19.27
C GLY A 32 8.49 -25.80 -19.27
N PRO A 33 9.28 -26.06 -20.34
CA PRO A 33 10.72 -25.80 -20.33
C PRO A 33 11.11 -24.34 -20.13
N LEU A 34 10.30 -23.39 -20.63
CA LEU A 34 10.57 -21.96 -20.47
C LEU A 34 10.46 -21.54 -19.01
N PHE A 35 9.35 -21.89 -18.33
CA PHE A 35 9.16 -21.49 -16.95
C PHE A 35 10.11 -22.23 -16.01
N ALA A 36 10.47 -23.49 -16.30
CA ALA A 36 11.54 -24.19 -15.60
C ALA A 36 12.88 -23.43 -15.68
N ALA A 37 13.23 -22.90 -16.85
CA ALA A 37 14.42 -22.07 -17.03
C ALA A 37 14.32 -20.72 -16.30
N VAL A 38 13.13 -20.10 -16.26
CA VAL A 38 12.88 -18.88 -15.46
C VAL A 38 13.10 -19.15 -13.98
N ARG A 39 12.53 -20.24 -13.43
CA ARG A 39 12.66 -20.60 -12.01
C ARG A 39 14.12 -20.73 -11.58
N GLN A 40 14.96 -21.34 -12.43
CA GLN A 40 16.39 -21.51 -12.14
C GLN A 40 17.20 -20.21 -12.21
N ARG A 41 16.77 -19.23 -13.00
CA ARG A 41 17.60 -18.05 -13.34
C ARG A 41 17.15 -16.77 -12.66
N LEU A 42 15.87 -16.62 -12.38
CA LEU A 42 15.31 -15.39 -11.82
C LEU A 42 16.03 -14.91 -10.54
N PRO A 43 16.37 -15.76 -9.55
CA PRO A 43 17.12 -15.32 -8.37
C PRO A 43 18.47 -14.69 -8.72
N GLY A 44 19.21 -15.28 -9.67
CA GLY A 44 20.49 -14.75 -10.14
C GLY A 44 20.38 -13.42 -10.91
N PHE A 45 19.22 -13.13 -11.49
CA PHE A 45 18.94 -11.85 -12.14
C PHE A 45 18.39 -10.80 -11.19
N ALA A 46 17.67 -11.21 -10.15
CA ALA A 46 16.95 -10.32 -9.24
C ALA A 46 17.85 -9.25 -8.59
N ALA A 47 19.10 -9.58 -8.27
CA ALA A 47 20.07 -8.62 -7.72
C ALA A 47 20.46 -7.48 -8.68
N ARG A 48 20.21 -7.65 -9.98
CA ARG A 48 20.49 -6.66 -11.03
C ARG A 48 19.21 -6.04 -11.60
N MET A 49 18.05 -6.44 -11.08
CA MET A 49 16.78 -5.91 -11.54
C MET A 49 16.52 -4.53 -10.95
N ASN A 50 15.93 -3.65 -11.74
CA ASN A 50 15.41 -2.38 -11.26
C ASN A 50 14.05 -2.56 -10.56
N ALA A 51 13.56 -1.50 -9.90
CA ALA A 51 12.32 -1.52 -9.13
C ALA A 51 11.09 -1.97 -9.95
N GLN A 52 11.01 -1.60 -11.23
CA GLN A 52 9.90 -2.00 -12.09
C GLN A 52 9.97 -3.50 -12.39
N GLU A 53 11.13 -4.01 -12.79
CA GLU A 53 11.34 -5.41 -13.13
C GLU A 53 11.03 -6.33 -11.93
N VAL A 54 11.49 -5.98 -10.72
CA VAL A 54 11.18 -6.72 -9.49
C VAL A 54 9.68 -6.74 -9.22
N SER A 55 9.02 -5.57 -9.25
CA SER A 55 7.58 -5.47 -8.99
C SER A 55 6.74 -6.24 -10.01
N MET A 56 7.19 -6.28 -11.26
CA MET A 56 6.55 -6.98 -12.35
C MET A 56 6.69 -8.50 -12.21
N CYS A 57 7.88 -8.98 -11.84
CA CYS A 57 8.10 -10.39 -11.49
C CYS A 57 7.25 -10.79 -10.29
N ALA A 58 7.20 -9.98 -9.23
CA ALA A 58 6.38 -10.25 -8.05
C ALA A 58 4.89 -10.38 -8.40
N TRP A 59 4.36 -9.45 -9.21
CA TRP A 59 2.98 -9.55 -9.70
C TRP A 59 2.76 -10.83 -10.51
N ALA A 60 3.68 -11.15 -11.43
CA ALA A 60 3.55 -12.32 -12.30
C ALA A 60 3.53 -13.61 -11.47
N LEU A 61 4.51 -13.78 -10.58
CA LEU A 61 4.63 -14.93 -9.67
C LEU A 61 3.39 -15.11 -8.79
N ALA A 62 2.83 -14.02 -8.26
CA ALA A 62 1.62 -14.08 -7.45
C ALA A 62 0.35 -14.45 -8.25
N ASN A 63 0.40 -14.41 -9.58
CA ASN A 63 -0.66 -14.92 -10.45
C ASN A 63 -0.33 -16.29 -11.04
N CYS A 64 0.75 -16.92 -10.57
CA CYS A 64 1.08 -18.28 -10.94
C CYS A 64 0.41 -19.32 -10.04
N SER A 65 0.07 -20.48 -10.61
CA SER A 65 -0.69 -21.54 -9.95
C SER A 65 0.15 -22.51 -9.12
N GLN A 66 1.46 -22.63 -9.37
CA GLN A 66 2.32 -23.63 -8.71
C GLN A 66 3.65 -23.05 -8.23
N ASP A 67 4.04 -23.40 -7.01
CA ASP A 67 5.36 -23.20 -6.38
C ASP A 67 6.05 -21.84 -6.56
N ALA A 68 5.27 -20.77 -6.74
CA ALA A 68 5.83 -19.44 -6.92
C ALA A 68 6.28 -18.80 -5.60
N ALA A 69 5.87 -19.35 -4.45
CA ALA A 69 6.21 -18.81 -3.13
C ALA A 69 7.71 -18.89 -2.84
N SER A 70 8.37 -20.02 -3.14
CA SER A 70 9.82 -20.14 -2.96
C SER A 70 10.59 -19.22 -3.88
N LEU A 71 10.20 -19.19 -5.14
CA LEU A 71 10.81 -18.33 -6.14
C LEU A 71 10.65 -16.84 -5.81
N LEU A 72 9.47 -16.43 -5.34
CA LEU A 72 9.24 -15.05 -4.91
C LEU A 72 10.12 -14.70 -3.71
N ARG A 73 10.25 -15.61 -2.73
CA ARG A 73 11.12 -15.39 -1.56
C ARG A 73 12.57 -15.16 -1.96
N GLU A 74 13.10 -16.02 -2.82
CA GLU A 74 14.48 -15.88 -3.34
C GLU A 74 14.64 -14.59 -4.15
N THR A 75 13.66 -14.27 -4.99
CA THR A 75 13.64 -13.01 -5.76
C THR A 75 13.66 -11.79 -4.83
N MET A 76 12.86 -11.80 -3.76
CA MET A 76 12.82 -10.72 -2.77
C MET A 76 14.14 -10.59 -2.01
N ALA A 77 14.71 -11.69 -1.54
CA ALA A 77 16.00 -11.70 -0.86
C ALA A 77 17.12 -11.16 -1.76
N SER A 78 17.18 -11.63 -3.02
CA SER A 78 18.19 -11.20 -3.98
C SER A 78 18.01 -9.75 -4.46
N SER A 79 16.80 -9.20 -4.44
CA SER A 79 16.51 -7.81 -4.84
C SER A 79 16.31 -6.84 -3.67
N ARG A 80 16.75 -7.22 -2.47
CA ARG A 80 16.60 -6.42 -1.24
C ARG A 80 17.16 -5.00 -1.41
N SER A 81 18.33 -4.87 -2.02
CA SER A 81 18.98 -3.56 -2.29
C SER A 81 18.15 -2.67 -3.23
N THR A 82 17.42 -3.25 -4.18
CA THR A 82 16.54 -2.52 -5.11
C THR A 82 15.31 -1.93 -4.39
N THR A 83 14.91 -2.50 -3.24
CA THR A 83 13.71 -2.06 -2.51
C THR A 83 13.77 -0.59 -2.12
N GLY A 84 14.96 -0.08 -1.76
CA GLY A 84 15.17 1.34 -1.44
C GLY A 84 14.86 2.33 -2.58
N SER A 85 14.78 1.85 -3.83
CA SER A 85 14.44 2.66 -5.01
C SER A 85 12.98 2.53 -5.44
N MET A 86 12.20 1.65 -4.82
CA MET A 86 10.81 1.41 -5.22
C MET A 86 9.89 2.57 -4.83
N SER A 87 8.91 2.84 -5.71
CA SER A 87 7.75 3.70 -5.45
C SER A 87 6.68 2.99 -4.61
N ALA A 88 5.73 3.74 -4.03
CA ALA A 88 4.63 3.17 -3.24
C ALA A 88 3.88 2.02 -3.95
N ARG A 89 3.54 2.22 -5.23
CA ARG A 89 2.85 1.20 -6.02
C ARG A 89 3.67 -0.08 -6.19
N GLN A 90 4.97 0.04 -6.37
CA GLN A 90 5.87 -1.10 -6.54
C GLN A 90 6.04 -1.86 -5.23
N VAL A 91 6.20 -1.15 -4.11
CA VAL A 91 6.25 -1.73 -2.76
C VAL A 91 4.94 -2.42 -2.41
N ALA A 92 3.80 -1.76 -2.64
CA ALA A 92 2.48 -2.33 -2.40
C ALA A 92 2.24 -3.60 -3.23
N THR A 93 2.74 -3.63 -4.47
CA THR A 93 2.67 -4.83 -5.33
C THR A 93 3.54 -5.97 -4.78
N LEU A 94 4.75 -5.67 -4.30
CA LEU A 94 5.65 -6.66 -3.70
C LEU A 94 5.05 -7.27 -2.42
N LEU A 95 4.54 -6.42 -1.53
CA LEU A 95 3.87 -6.84 -0.29
C LEU A 95 2.60 -7.66 -0.58
N TRP A 96 1.77 -7.21 -1.54
CA TRP A 96 0.59 -7.95 -1.97
C TRP A 96 0.95 -9.33 -2.52
N ALA A 97 2.00 -9.42 -3.36
CA ALA A 97 2.45 -10.67 -3.93
C ALA A 97 2.93 -11.65 -2.84
N ALA A 98 3.73 -11.15 -1.89
CA ALA A 98 4.18 -11.93 -0.75
C ALA A 98 2.99 -12.45 0.08
N ALA A 99 2.02 -11.58 0.38
CA ALA A 99 0.84 -11.94 1.15
C ALA A 99 -0.07 -12.95 0.43
N LYS A 100 -0.25 -12.79 -0.87
CA LYS A 100 -1.05 -13.72 -1.69
C LYS A 100 -0.44 -15.12 -1.74
N LEU A 101 0.89 -15.22 -1.79
CA LEU A 101 1.62 -16.48 -1.83
C LEU A 101 2.00 -17.02 -0.43
N GLY A 102 1.65 -16.31 0.65
CA GLY A 102 2.02 -16.70 2.02
C GLY A 102 3.53 -16.68 2.27
N VAL A 103 4.27 -15.82 1.57
CA VAL A 103 5.72 -15.70 1.73
C VAL A 103 6.02 -14.88 3.00
N VAL A 104 6.40 -15.60 4.04
CA VAL A 104 6.89 -15.02 5.31
C VAL A 104 8.41 -14.97 5.26
N ASP A 105 8.96 -13.92 4.67
CA ASP A 105 10.38 -13.55 4.79
C ASP A 105 10.45 -12.23 5.56
N SER A 106 10.65 -12.33 6.88
CA SER A 106 10.55 -11.20 7.81
C SER A 106 11.51 -10.08 7.46
N GLU A 107 12.69 -10.39 6.91
CA GLU A 107 13.66 -9.38 6.52
C GLU A 107 13.18 -8.62 5.27
N SER A 108 12.77 -9.31 4.21
CA SER A 108 12.37 -8.63 2.95
C SER A 108 11.04 -7.93 3.07
N THR A 109 10.09 -8.56 3.76
CA THR A 109 8.78 -7.94 4.03
C THR A 109 8.91 -6.78 5.01
N GLY A 110 9.82 -6.86 5.98
CA GLY A 110 10.15 -5.75 6.88
C GLY A 110 10.78 -4.57 6.15
N VAL A 111 11.77 -4.81 5.29
CA VAL A 111 12.39 -3.77 4.44
C VAL A 111 11.36 -3.12 3.51
N ALA A 112 10.49 -3.92 2.88
CA ALA A 112 9.42 -3.39 2.04
C ALA A 112 8.41 -2.56 2.84
N ALA A 113 8.03 -3.01 4.04
CA ALA A 113 7.13 -2.26 4.92
C ALA A 113 7.76 -0.92 5.38
N GLY A 114 9.03 -0.93 5.78
CA GLY A 114 9.77 0.29 6.12
C GLY A 114 9.86 1.24 4.92
N ARG A 115 10.21 0.72 3.74
CA ARG A 115 10.22 1.52 2.52
C ARG A 115 8.86 2.17 2.25
N PHE A 116 7.76 1.46 2.49
CA PHE A 116 6.43 2.05 2.28
C PHE A 116 6.19 3.29 3.14
N VAL A 117 6.74 3.34 4.36
CA VAL A 117 6.68 4.53 5.24
C VAL A 117 7.28 5.74 4.52
N ASP A 118 8.43 5.57 3.88
CA ASP A 118 9.16 6.65 3.18
C ASP A 118 8.44 7.17 1.94
N VAL A 119 7.70 6.30 1.25
CA VAL A 119 7.10 6.62 -0.07
C VAL A 119 5.57 6.70 -0.06
N GLN A 120 4.94 6.60 1.10
CA GLN A 120 3.48 6.59 1.24
C GLN A 120 2.81 7.81 0.60
N ASP A 121 3.51 8.93 0.51
CA ASP A 121 2.99 10.17 -0.04
C ASP A 121 2.81 10.03 -1.56
N GLY A 122 1.56 10.06 -2.00
CA GLY A 122 1.18 9.77 -3.38
C GLY A 122 0.77 8.32 -3.64
N ALA A 123 0.70 7.47 -2.62
CA ALA A 123 0.09 6.15 -2.73
C ALA A 123 -1.40 6.27 -3.11
N SER A 124 -1.82 5.52 -4.12
CA SER A 124 -3.25 5.48 -4.48
C SER A 124 -4.06 4.72 -3.42
N PRO A 125 -5.40 4.88 -3.38
CA PRO A 125 -6.26 4.08 -2.50
C PRO A 125 -6.06 2.57 -2.66
N ARG A 126 -5.72 2.11 -3.87
CA ARG A 126 -5.39 0.70 -4.14
C ARG A 126 -4.08 0.28 -3.49
N ASP A 127 -3.05 1.13 -3.54
CA ASP A 127 -1.74 0.83 -2.96
C ASP A 127 -1.83 0.75 -1.43
N LEU A 128 -2.60 1.67 -0.83
CA LEU A 128 -2.90 1.68 0.61
C LEU A 128 -3.67 0.41 1.02
N ALA A 129 -4.73 0.05 0.30
CA ALA A 129 -5.52 -1.15 0.58
C ALA A 129 -4.69 -2.44 0.46
N ASN A 130 -3.88 -2.56 -0.60
CA ASN A 130 -3.00 -3.71 -0.82
C ASN A 130 -1.96 -3.83 0.30
N THR A 131 -1.36 -2.71 0.70
CA THR A 131 -0.37 -2.69 1.78
C THR A 131 -1.00 -3.05 3.12
N ALA A 132 -2.15 -2.46 3.47
CA ALA A 132 -2.90 -2.78 4.68
C ALA A 132 -3.23 -4.28 4.77
N TRP A 133 -3.78 -4.83 3.68
CA TRP A 133 -4.15 -6.25 3.62
C TRP A 133 -2.92 -7.15 3.74
N ALA A 134 -1.81 -6.81 3.08
CA ALA A 134 -0.58 -7.59 3.14
C ALA A 134 0.03 -7.60 4.54
N LEU A 135 0.11 -6.45 5.21
CA LEU A 135 0.61 -6.32 6.58
C LEU A 135 -0.21 -7.18 7.54
N ALA A 136 -1.54 -7.16 7.40
CA ALA A 136 -2.43 -7.97 8.21
C ALA A 136 -2.30 -9.47 7.92
N LYS A 137 -2.28 -9.87 6.63
CA LYS A 137 -2.26 -11.27 6.20
C LYS A 137 -0.96 -12.00 6.54
N LEU A 138 0.17 -11.29 6.49
CA LEU A 138 1.49 -11.81 6.84
C LEU A 138 1.88 -11.55 8.29
N GLU A 139 1.01 -10.93 9.07
CA GLU A 139 1.25 -10.57 10.47
C GLU A 139 2.51 -9.70 10.69
N ILE A 140 2.84 -8.86 9.73
CA ILE A 140 4.01 -7.97 9.80
C ILE A 140 3.74 -6.91 10.87
N ARG A 141 4.49 -6.98 11.97
CA ARG A 141 4.39 -6.04 13.09
C ARG A 141 5.33 -4.85 12.86
N ASN A 142 4.94 -3.96 11.95
CA ASN A 142 5.60 -2.68 11.72
C ASN A 142 4.62 -1.54 12.05
N ALA A 143 4.74 -0.97 13.25
CA ALA A 143 3.83 0.05 13.75
C ALA A 143 3.86 1.33 12.89
N GLU A 144 5.03 1.70 12.38
CA GLU A 144 5.20 2.87 11.51
C GLU A 144 4.50 2.67 10.17
N ALA A 145 4.63 1.49 9.55
CA ALA A 145 3.94 1.16 8.31
C ALA A 145 2.41 1.15 8.47
N VAL A 146 1.91 0.64 9.60
CA VAL A 146 0.47 0.70 9.92
C VAL A 146 0.02 2.16 10.11
N ALA A 147 0.77 2.96 10.87
CA ALA A 147 0.47 4.37 11.07
C ALA A 147 0.52 5.18 9.76
N ALA A 148 1.48 4.88 8.89
CA ALA A 148 1.61 5.46 7.56
C ALA A 148 0.36 5.21 6.71
N VAL A 149 -0.07 3.94 6.62
CA VAL A 149 -1.29 3.57 5.89
C VAL A 149 -2.51 4.30 6.46
N CYS A 150 -2.71 4.28 7.78
CA CYS A 150 -3.84 4.96 8.42
C CYS A 150 -3.82 6.48 8.18
N GLY A 151 -2.65 7.11 8.33
CA GLY A 151 -2.46 8.53 8.11
C GLY A 151 -2.76 8.93 6.67
N ALA A 152 -2.24 8.19 5.69
CA ALA A 152 -2.49 8.43 4.27
C ALA A 152 -3.98 8.26 3.92
N VAL A 153 -4.66 7.24 4.46
CA VAL A 153 -6.12 7.06 4.28
C VAL A 153 -6.90 8.26 4.85
N CYS A 154 -6.56 8.73 6.05
CA CYS A 154 -7.19 9.90 6.64
C CYS A 154 -6.98 11.18 5.80
N ARG A 155 -5.77 11.38 5.27
CA ARG A 155 -5.46 12.51 4.37
C ARG A 155 -6.30 12.46 3.09
N GLU A 156 -6.41 11.30 2.45
CA GLU A 156 -7.23 11.13 1.24
C GLU A 156 -8.73 11.34 1.53
N ALA A 157 -9.23 10.87 2.67
CA ALA A 157 -10.61 11.10 3.09
C ALA A 157 -10.88 12.59 3.34
N ALA A 158 -9.96 13.30 4.01
CA ALA A 158 -10.08 14.73 4.28
C ALA A 158 -9.98 15.60 3.02
N ALA A 159 -9.22 15.16 2.01
CA ALA A 159 -9.05 15.88 0.76
C ALA A 159 -10.26 15.82 -0.19
N GLY A 160 -11.36 15.14 0.19
CA GLY A 160 -12.58 15.07 -0.63
C GLY A 160 -12.40 14.30 -1.94
N ARG A 161 -11.26 13.63 -2.13
CA ARG A 161 -10.97 12.76 -3.29
C ARG A 161 -11.62 11.37 -3.17
N GLY A 162 -12.52 11.18 -2.20
CA GLY A 162 -13.26 9.94 -1.93
C GLY A 162 -14.35 9.59 -2.95
N GLY A 163 -14.32 10.16 -4.15
CA GLY A 163 -15.22 9.83 -5.26
C GLY A 163 -14.82 8.59 -6.06
N CYS A 164 -14.08 7.64 -5.48
CA CYS A 164 -13.64 6.44 -6.19
C CYS A 164 -14.39 5.19 -5.70
N ARG A 165 -15.38 4.80 -6.51
CA ARG A 165 -16.08 3.52 -6.53
C ARG A 165 -15.13 2.36 -6.19
N PHE A 166 -15.30 1.78 -5.01
CA PHE A 166 -14.70 0.49 -4.64
C PHE A 166 -15.22 -0.57 -5.62
N SER A 167 -14.39 -0.99 -6.59
CA SER A 167 -14.77 -2.06 -7.51
C SER A 167 -14.51 -3.41 -6.84
N PRO A 168 -15.53 -4.26 -6.61
CA PRO A 168 -15.37 -5.56 -5.96
C PRO A 168 -14.55 -6.57 -6.79
N SER A 169 -14.26 -6.28 -8.06
CA SER A 169 -13.70 -7.26 -9.00
C SER A 169 -12.28 -7.74 -8.67
N ALA A 170 -11.50 -7.00 -7.86
CA ALA A 170 -10.14 -7.43 -7.50
C ALA A 170 -10.09 -8.55 -6.43
N ALA A 171 -11.21 -8.88 -5.77
CA ALA A 171 -11.28 -9.93 -4.74
C ALA A 171 -11.82 -11.29 -5.25
N HIS A 172 -12.42 -11.34 -6.44
CA HIS A 172 -13.17 -12.54 -6.87
C HIS A 172 -12.32 -13.70 -7.44
N HIS A 173 -11.03 -13.50 -7.72
CA HIS A 173 -10.15 -14.61 -8.12
C HIS A 173 -9.35 -15.24 -6.97
N GLY A 174 -9.60 -14.84 -5.72
CA GLY A 174 -8.94 -15.42 -4.52
C GLY A 174 -9.89 -16.04 -3.49
N LEU A 175 -11.21 -15.95 -3.69
CA LEU A 175 -12.21 -16.38 -2.70
C LEU A 175 -12.81 -17.77 -2.97
N ALA A 176 -12.38 -18.48 -4.01
CA ALA A 176 -12.90 -19.80 -4.38
C ALA A 176 -12.20 -20.99 -3.69
N ALA A 177 -11.27 -20.75 -2.75
CA ALA A 177 -10.45 -21.81 -2.13
C ALA A 177 -10.40 -21.75 -0.59
N LEU A 178 -11.55 -21.52 0.07
CA LEU A 178 -11.70 -21.74 1.51
C LEU A 178 -12.62 -22.94 1.76
N PRO A 179 -12.24 -23.91 2.61
CA PRO A 179 -13.12 -25.00 3.01
C PRO A 179 -14.37 -24.46 3.72
N ARG A 180 -15.52 -25.09 3.44
CA ARG A 180 -16.84 -24.74 3.98
C ARG A 180 -16.87 -24.96 5.50
N GLY A 181 -16.43 -23.99 6.29
CA GLY A 181 -16.48 -24.09 7.76
C GLY A 181 -16.47 -22.77 8.52
N ALA A 182 -16.10 -21.64 7.91
CA ALA A 182 -15.95 -20.37 8.63
C ALA A 182 -16.99 -19.32 8.23
N ARG A 183 -18.28 -19.68 8.22
CA ARG A 183 -19.36 -18.68 8.24
C ARG A 183 -19.72 -18.40 9.70
N ALA A 184 -19.06 -17.40 10.29
CA ALA A 184 -19.55 -16.78 11.52
C ALA A 184 -20.48 -15.60 11.16
N GLU A 185 -21.66 -15.65 11.73
CA GLU A 185 -22.86 -14.85 11.50
C GLU A 185 -22.64 -13.33 11.56
N GLY A 186 -23.10 -12.64 10.53
CA GLY A 186 -23.18 -11.18 10.53
C GLY A 186 -24.30 -10.70 11.46
N ARG A 187 -23.93 -10.09 12.60
CA ARG A 187 -24.85 -9.23 13.34
C ARG A 187 -24.97 -7.91 12.59
N ARG A 188 -26.15 -7.66 12.04
CA ARG A 188 -26.53 -6.39 11.40
C ARG A 188 -26.47 -5.27 12.44
N CYS A 189 -25.68 -4.24 12.20
CA CYS A 189 -25.81 -2.97 12.92
C CYS A 189 -27.17 -2.35 12.54
N HIS A 190 -28.12 -2.36 13.47
CA HIS A 190 -29.39 -1.66 13.30
C HIS A 190 -29.18 -0.15 13.34
N ARG A 191 -29.76 0.52 12.33
CA ARG A 191 -29.85 1.97 12.17
C ARG A 191 -30.71 2.56 13.31
N VAL A 192 -30.14 3.45 14.12
CA VAL A 192 -30.90 4.21 15.14
C VAL A 192 -31.76 5.29 14.44
N PRO A 193 -33.08 5.36 14.67
CA PRO A 193 -33.89 6.47 14.18
C PRO A 193 -33.83 7.66 15.15
N ARG A 194 -33.77 8.87 14.59
CA ARG A 194 -33.93 10.13 15.33
C ARG A 194 -35.40 10.28 15.74
N GLY A 195 -35.68 10.36 17.05
CA GLY A 195 -36.99 10.67 17.62
C GLY A 195 -36.94 11.94 18.47
N ARG A 196 -37.90 12.84 18.25
CA ARG A 196 -38.10 14.13 18.94
C ARG A 196 -38.74 13.94 20.32
N GLY A 197 -38.37 14.81 21.27
CA GLY A 197 -39.26 15.40 22.28
C GLY A 197 -39.67 14.55 23.49
N GLY A 198 -39.29 15.01 24.69
CA GLY A 198 -39.89 14.57 25.95
C GLY A 198 -38.91 14.59 27.14
N ALA A 199 -39.08 15.56 28.03
CA ALA A 199 -38.53 15.60 29.40
C ALA A 199 -39.71 15.91 30.34
N PRO A 200 -39.58 15.85 31.70
CA PRO A 200 -38.60 15.18 32.57
C PRO A 200 -39.26 14.40 33.76
N ALA A 201 -38.49 13.63 34.54
CA ALA A 201 -38.70 13.47 36.00
C ALA A 201 -37.58 12.60 36.65
N GLY A 202 -37.07 13.05 37.81
CA GLY A 202 -36.14 12.32 38.70
C GLY A 202 -34.67 12.58 38.34
N GLY A 203 -33.85 13.36 39.05
CA GLY A 203 -33.83 13.63 40.48
C GLY A 203 -32.85 12.67 41.15
N VAL A 204 -31.56 13.00 41.15
CA VAL A 204 -30.53 12.67 42.17
C VAL A 204 -29.30 13.54 41.87
N GLN A 205 -28.82 14.21 42.90
CA GLN A 205 -27.80 15.26 42.91
C GLN A 205 -26.49 14.68 43.48
N PRO A 206 -25.31 14.93 42.89
CA PRO A 206 -24.04 14.64 43.56
C PRO A 206 -23.45 15.89 44.24
N PRO A 207 -22.68 15.73 45.34
CA PRO A 207 -22.21 16.84 46.17
C PRO A 207 -21.03 17.58 45.52
N GLY A 208 -21.00 18.90 45.72
CA GLY A 208 -19.99 19.78 45.19
C GLY A 208 -18.73 19.87 46.05
N HIS A 209 -17.59 20.15 45.40
CA HIS A 209 -16.44 20.78 46.04
C HIS A 209 -15.85 21.85 45.11
N HIS A 210 -16.02 23.09 45.59
CA HIS A 210 -15.19 24.30 45.45
C HIS A 210 -14.45 24.57 44.12
N GLN A 211 -15.09 25.40 43.28
CA GLN A 211 -14.39 26.28 42.35
C GLN A 211 -13.95 27.56 43.07
N HIS A 212 -12.65 27.86 43.10
CA HIS A 212 -12.17 29.22 43.30
C HIS A 212 -12.21 29.96 41.95
N ARG A 213 -13.24 30.81 41.78
CA ARG A 213 -13.26 31.88 40.78
C ARG A 213 -12.54 33.10 41.36
N LEU A 214 -11.57 33.64 40.62
CA LEU A 214 -11.21 35.05 40.70
C LEU A 214 -11.68 35.73 39.40
N ARG A 215 -12.36 36.87 39.56
CA ARG A 215 -12.97 37.72 38.52
C ARG A 215 -12.10 38.96 38.24
N ALA A 216 -12.24 39.45 36.99
CA ALA A 216 -12.03 40.82 36.47
C ALA A 216 -10.59 41.38 36.49
N GLY A 217 -9.97 41.93 35.43
CA GLY A 217 -10.39 42.82 34.31
C GLY A 217 -9.73 44.21 34.54
N PRO A 218 -9.62 45.19 33.61
CA PRO A 218 -9.66 45.25 32.14
C PRO A 218 -8.38 45.95 31.55
N ASP A 219 -8.50 46.66 30.42
CA ASP A 219 -7.48 47.44 29.65
C ASP A 219 -6.75 46.64 28.56
N GLY A 220 -6.63 47.05 27.29
CA GLY A 220 -6.88 48.31 26.61
C GLY A 220 -5.86 48.42 25.45
N ALA A 221 -6.27 48.97 24.32
CA ALA A 221 -5.43 49.42 23.18
C ALA A 221 -4.95 48.39 22.12
N THR A 222 -5.69 48.37 21.01
CA THR A 222 -5.16 48.24 19.63
C THR A 222 -4.25 49.41 19.25
N PRO A 223 -3.32 49.21 18.29
CA PRO A 223 -3.11 50.23 17.25
C PRO A 223 -3.15 49.68 15.81
N ARG A 224 -3.80 50.47 14.96
CA ARG A 224 -3.83 50.35 13.49
C ARG A 224 -2.53 50.85 12.86
N ALA A 225 -2.21 50.20 11.73
CA ALA A 225 -1.68 50.74 10.46
C ALA A 225 -0.28 51.38 10.41
N ARG A 226 0.53 50.88 9.46
CA ARG A 226 1.21 51.70 8.43
C ARG A 226 1.60 50.83 7.22
N ARG A 227 0.96 51.11 6.07
CA ARG A 227 1.48 50.82 4.73
C ARG A 227 2.48 51.92 4.34
N PRO A 228 3.49 51.61 3.53
CA PRO A 228 3.87 52.49 2.41
C PRO A 228 3.85 51.67 1.10
N GLN A 229 2.97 52.01 0.17
CA GLN A 229 3.22 52.82 -1.03
C GLN A 229 4.11 52.15 -2.09
N ALA A 230 3.47 51.97 -3.25
CA ALA A 230 4.02 51.45 -4.48
C ALA A 230 5.00 52.43 -5.15
N ARG A 231 6.01 51.88 -5.83
CA ARG A 231 6.62 52.48 -7.02
C ARG A 231 6.68 51.44 -8.13
N ARG A 232 6.01 51.72 -9.25
CA ARG A 232 6.29 51.21 -10.60
C ARG A 232 6.77 52.42 -11.45
N PRO A 233 7.11 52.28 -12.74
CA PRO A 233 8.14 51.45 -13.34
C PRO A 233 9.08 52.32 -14.23
N GLY A 234 10.21 51.78 -14.67
CA GLY A 234 11.01 52.27 -15.80
C GLY A 234 11.88 51.10 -16.26
N GLY A 235 12.04 50.72 -17.52
CA GLY A 235 11.94 51.46 -18.77
C GLY A 235 13.31 51.41 -19.45
N GLY A 236 13.42 50.71 -20.59
CA GLY A 236 14.63 50.59 -21.44
C GLY A 236 15.16 49.14 -21.48
N ALA A 237 14.99 48.33 -22.53
CA ALA A 237 15.38 48.45 -23.95
C ALA A 237 16.90 48.45 -24.17
N ALA A 238 17.42 47.37 -24.77
CA ALA A 238 18.22 47.35 -26.01
C ALA A 238 19.24 46.19 -26.05
N ALA A 239 19.27 45.56 -27.23
CA ALA A 239 20.30 44.71 -27.83
C ALA A 239 20.62 43.34 -27.20
#